data_AF-A0A520Q732-F1
#
_entry.id   AF-A0A520Q732-F1
#
_cell.length_a   1.000
_cell.length_b   1.000
_cell.length_c   1.000
_cell.angle_alpha   90.00
_cell.angle_beta   90.00
_cell.angle_gamma   90.00
#
_symmetry.space_group_name_H-M   'P 1'
#
loop_
_entity.id
_entity.type
_entity.pdbx_description
1 polymer ?
#
loop_
_entity_poly.entity_id
_entity_poly.type
_entity_poly.pdbx_seq_one_letter_code
_entity_poly.pdbx_strand_id
1 'polypeptide(L)'
;MNEIYDQLPESLRSLAQLTEDLIQVKAPHDVDAWYELKATENGCLLALMTKDRWLSESIEGDLEHTGDELEELFEEELVELNWDGEVPPLRHFRDDLRQYVFSCEWPSKTPNEITLALQAMVAMFTELGDMGGEDEED
;
A
#
# COMPACT_ATOMS: atom_id res chain seq x y z
N MET A 1 15.67 4.63 5.23
CA MET A 1 14.38 5.08 5.80
C MET A 1 14.25 6.59 5.85
N ASN A 2 15.15 7.35 6.51
CA ASN A 2 15.06 8.83 6.53
C ASN A 2 14.88 9.46 5.13
N GLU A 3 15.69 9.07 4.14
CA GLU A 3 15.59 9.61 2.78
C GLU A 3 14.25 9.32 2.09
N ILE A 4 13.64 8.16 2.38
CA ILE A 4 12.31 7.78 1.86
C ILE A 4 11.25 8.66 2.53
N TYR A 5 11.32 8.79 3.86
CA TYR A 5 10.44 9.66 4.65
C TYR A 5 10.52 11.12 4.15
N ASP A 6 11.74 11.59 3.86
CA ASP A 6 12.06 12.91 3.33
C ASP A 6 11.57 13.15 1.88
N GLN A 7 11.15 12.10 1.17
CA GLN A 7 10.57 12.19 -0.18
C GLN A 7 9.06 11.97 -0.21
N LEU A 8 8.45 11.48 0.87
CA LEU A 8 7.00 11.31 0.93
C LEU A 8 6.26 12.63 0.63
N PRO A 9 5.17 12.59 -0.16
CA PRO A 9 4.31 13.75 -0.36
C PRO A 9 3.71 14.21 0.98
N GLU A 10 3.38 15.50 1.11
CA GLU A 10 2.91 16.08 2.38
C GLU A 10 1.69 15.37 2.94
N SER A 11 0.75 14.96 2.08
CA SER A 11 -0.43 14.18 2.44
C SER A 11 -0.08 12.90 3.20
N LEU A 12 0.83 12.09 2.66
CA LEU A 12 1.28 10.85 3.30
C LEU A 12 2.23 11.12 4.47
N ARG A 13 3.15 12.08 4.35
CA ARG A 13 4.10 12.40 5.43
C ARG A 13 3.37 12.84 6.70
N SER A 14 2.30 13.62 6.58
CA SER A 14 1.52 14.09 7.74
C SER A 14 0.89 12.96 8.55
N LEU A 15 0.66 11.81 7.91
CA LEU A 15 0.12 10.57 8.49
C LEU A 15 1.21 9.54 8.84
N ALA A 16 2.47 9.86 8.53
CA ALA A 16 3.59 8.95 8.64
C ALA A 16 4.35 9.10 9.96
N GLN A 17 4.70 7.95 10.54
CA GLN A 17 5.59 7.82 11.67
C GLN A 17 6.85 7.07 11.22
N LEU A 18 8.02 7.64 11.54
CA LEU A 18 9.31 7.05 11.25
C LEU A 18 9.93 6.47 12.52
N THR A 19 10.41 5.24 12.42
CA THR A 19 11.31 4.60 13.38
C THR A 19 12.64 4.24 12.69
N GLU A 20 13.56 3.56 13.36
CA GLU A 20 14.92 3.32 12.84
C GLU A 20 14.91 2.60 11.47
N ASP A 21 14.07 1.56 11.31
CA ASP A 21 14.03 0.69 10.12
C ASP A 21 12.65 0.59 9.45
N LEU A 22 11.68 1.36 9.94
CA LEU A 22 10.26 1.23 9.56
C LEU A 22 9.61 2.61 9.44
N ILE A 23 8.89 2.83 8.34
CA ILE A 23 7.92 3.92 8.20
C ILE A 23 6.53 3.29 8.21
N GLN A 24 5.66 3.78 9.09
CA GLN A 24 4.24 3.43 9.07
C GLN A 24 3.43 4.67 8.70
N VAL A 25 2.49 4.53 7.77
CA VAL A 25 1.62 5.60 7.30
C VAL A 25 0.18 5.17 7.56
N LYS A 26 -0.58 5.96 8.33
CA LYS A 26 -2.02 5.68 8.47
C LYS A 26 -2.69 5.85 7.10
N ALA A 27 -3.66 4.98 6.77
CA ALA A 27 -4.47 5.18 5.57
C ALA A 27 -5.10 6.60 5.55
N PRO A 28 -5.17 7.28 4.38
CA PRO A 28 -5.66 8.64 4.29
C PRO A 28 -7.15 8.82 4.64
N HIS A 29 -7.95 7.78 4.41
CA HIS A 29 -9.38 7.74 4.69
C HIS A 29 -9.66 7.23 6.12
N ASP A 30 -10.88 7.40 6.63
CA ASP A 30 -11.23 7.01 8.01
C ASP A 30 -11.46 5.49 8.17
N VAL A 31 -10.43 4.72 7.85
CA VAL A 31 -10.38 3.26 7.96
C VAL A 31 -9.26 2.83 8.91
N ASP A 32 -9.43 1.68 9.58
CA ASP A 32 -8.40 1.12 10.48
C ASP A 32 -7.36 0.32 9.69
N ALA A 33 -6.60 1.02 8.84
CA ALA A 33 -5.55 0.44 8.02
C ALA A 33 -4.27 1.29 8.01
N TRP A 34 -3.15 0.62 7.78
CA TRP A 34 -1.81 1.20 7.82
C TRP A 34 -0.98 0.69 6.66
N TYR A 35 -0.24 1.57 6.01
CA TYR A 35 0.82 1.21 5.09
C TYR A 35 2.15 1.11 5.84
N GLU A 36 2.96 0.12 5.52
CA GLU A 36 4.26 -0.14 6.12
C GLU A 36 5.34 -0.22 5.05
N LEU A 37 6.40 0.57 5.23
CA LEU A 37 7.66 0.45 4.49
C LEU A 37 8.73 -0.06 5.44
N LYS A 38 9.35 -1.19 5.11
CA LYS A 38 10.41 -1.77 5.92
C LYS A 38 11.59 -2.17 5.05
N ALA A 39 12.77 -1.69 5.40
CA ALA A 39 13.99 -2.02 4.67
C ALA A 39 14.28 -3.53 4.74
N THR A 40 14.64 -4.12 3.60
CA THR A 40 15.05 -5.54 3.51
C THR A 40 16.45 -5.65 2.94
N GLU A 41 17.03 -6.87 2.95
CA GLU A 41 18.39 -7.09 2.44
C GLU A 41 18.53 -6.70 0.97
N ASN A 42 17.46 -6.86 0.17
CA ASN A 42 17.48 -6.67 -1.28
C ASN A 42 16.62 -5.48 -1.77
N GLY A 43 15.83 -4.86 -0.90
CA GLY A 43 14.93 -3.80 -1.30
C GLY A 43 14.14 -3.22 -0.15
N CYS A 44 12.83 -3.10 -0.33
CA CYS A 44 11.88 -2.62 0.68
C CYS A 44 10.60 -3.46 0.63
N LEU A 45 10.15 -3.93 1.77
CA LEU A 45 8.79 -4.44 1.92
C LEU A 45 7.83 -3.25 1.85
N LEU A 46 6.78 -3.36 1.04
CA LEU A 46 5.59 -2.53 1.10
C LEU A 46 4.42 -3.40 1.54
N ALA A 47 3.63 -2.92 2.48
CA ALA A 47 2.46 -3.63 2.95
C ALA A 47 1.30 -2.69 3.30
N LEU A 48 0.08 -3.07 2.95
CA LEU A 48 -1.15 -2.62 3.60
C LEU A 48 -1.50 -3.62 4.71
N MET A 49 -1.80 -3.10 5.90
CA MET A 49 -2.08 -3.88 7.11
C MET A 49 -3.41 -3.42 7.72
N THR A 50 -4.33 -4.33 7.99
CA THR A 50 -5.56 -4.01 8.74
C THR A 50 -5.96 -5.14 9.70
N LYS A 51 -6.59 -4.79 10.83
CA LYS A 51 -7.27 -5.78 11.69
C LYS A 51 -8.76 -5.91 11.36
N ASP A 52 -9.28 -4.99 10.55
CA ASP A 52 -10.66 -5.01 10.15
C ASP A 52 -10.88 -6.12 9.12
N ARG A 53 -11.65 -7.11 9.55
CA ARG A 53 -12.02 -8.24 8.70
C ARG A 53 -12.93 -7.77 7.56
N TRP A 54 -13.85 -6.85 7.83
CA TRP A 54 -14.84 -6.43 6.84
C TRP A 54 -14.18 -5.66 5.71
N LEU A 55 -13.21 -4.79 6.06
CA LEU A 55 -12.39 -4.07 5.08
C LEU A 55 -11.58 -5.02 4.20
N SER A 56 -10.97 -6.05 4.79
CA SER A 56 -10.27 -7.09 3.99
C SER A 56 -11.24 -7.84 3.09
N GLU A 57 -12.41 -8.24 3.60
CA GLU A 57 -13.42 -8.97 2.83
C GLU A 57 -14.02 -8.11 1.71
N SER A 58 -14.13 -6.78 1.86
CA SER A 58 -14.63 -5.90 0.80
C SER A 58 -13.61 -5.72 -0.33
N ILE A 59 -12.32 -5.55 -0.02
CA ILE A 59 -11.24 -5.56 -1.02
C ILE A 59 -11.24 -6.88 -1.81
N GLU A 60 -11.28 -8.03 -1.13
CA GLU A 60 -11.30 -9.34 -1.79
C GLU A 60 -12.57 -9.56 -2.62
N GLY A 61 -13.71 -9.09 -2.13
CA GLY A 61 -14.98 -9.18 -2.84
C GLY A 61 -15.00 -8.36 -4.13
N ASP A 62 -14.36 -7.19 -4.12
CA ASP A 62 -14.26 -6.31 -5.28
C ASP A 62 -13.38 -6.95 -6.36
N LEU A 63 -12.20 -7.45 -5.98
CA LEU A 63 -11.31 -8.20 -6.87
C LEU A 63 -11.98 -9.45 -7.47
N GLU A 64 -12.75 -10.20 -6.67
CA GLU A 64 -13.51 -11.35 -7.19
C GLU A 64 -14.60 -10.91 -8.19
N HIS A 65 -15.21 -9.75 -7.96
CA HIS A 65 -16.30 -9.24 -8.78
C HIS A 65 -15.80 -8.73 -10.14
N THR A 66 -14.72 -7.95 -10.16
CA THR A 66 -14.14 -7.40 -11.37
C THR A 66 -13.32 -8.44 -12.13
N GLY A 67 -12.66 -9.34 -11.39
CA GLY A 67 -11.73 -10.32 -11.91
C GLY A 67 -10.32 -9.77 -12.13
N ASP A 68 -10.00 -8.60 -11.56
CA ASP A 68 -8.69 -7.95 -11.68
C ASP A 68 -7.64 -8.61 -10.77
N GLU A 69 -6.39 -8.57 -11.21
CA GLU A 69 -5.23 -8.98 -10.42
C GLU A 69 -4.61 -7.75 -9.73
N LEU A 70 -4.23 -7.87 -8.46
CA LEU A 70 -3.60 -6.77 -7.71
C LEU A 70 -2.34 -6.24 -8.41
N GLU A 71 -1.57 -7.12 -9.04
CA GLU A 71 -0.39 -6.76 -9.82
C GLU A 71 -0.71 -5.86 -11.01
N GLU A 72 -1.82 -6.14 -11.72
CA GLU A 72 -2.25 -5.34 -12.87
C GLU A 72 -2.71 -3.96 -12.42
N LEU A 73 -3.56 -3.90 -11.38
CA LEU A 73 -4.01 -2.62 -10.82
C LEU A 73 -2.84 -1.79 -10.27
N PHE A 74 -1.87 -2.43 -9.61
CA PHE A 74 -0.69 -1.74 -9.11
C PHE A 74 0.20 -1.23 -10.25
N GLU A 75 0.33 -2.00 -11.34
CA GLU A 75 1.04 -1.58 -12.55
C GLU A 75 0.41 -0.33 -13.18
N GLU A 76 -0.92 -0.29 -13.29
CA GLU A 76 -1.65 0.85 -13.85
C GLU A 76 -1.32 2.16 -13.10
N GLU A 77 -1.40 2.14 -11.77
CA GLU A 77 -1.07 3.30 -10.93
C GLU A 77 0.42 3.70 -11.03
N LEU A 78 1.32 2.72 -11.15
CA LEU A 78 2.75 3.00 -11.34
C LEU A 78 3.02 3.65 -12.70
N VAL A 79 2.33 3.23 -13.76
CA VAL A 79 2.42 3.82 -15.09
C VAL A 79 1.93 5.27 -15.09
N GLU A 80 0.87 5.59 -14.35
CA GLU A 80 0.41 6.98 -14.16
C GLU A 80 1.46 7.88 -13.49
N LEU A 81 2.31 7.29 -12.65
CA LEU A 81 3.45 7.95 -12.01
C LEU A 81 4.74 7.94 -12.86
N ASN A 82 4.65 7.60 -14.14
CA ASN A 82 5.75 7.47 -15.09
C ASN A 82 6.79 6.40 -14.68
N TRP A 83 6.37 5.29 -14.09
CA TRP A 83 7.21 4.14 -13.81
C TRP A 83 6.81 2.95 -14.69
N ASP A 84 7.78 2.35 -15.39
CA ASP A 84 7.57 1.29 -16.39
C ASP A 84 8.36 0.00 -16.11
N GLY A 85 8.69 -0.26 -14.84
CA GLY A 85 9.43 -1.46 -14.42
C GLY A 85 8.55 -2.71 -14.25
N GLU A 86 9.17 -3.80 -13.77
CA GLU A 86 8.45 -5.04 -13.46
C GLU A 86 7.85 -5.00 -12.06
N VAL A 87 6.53 -5.17 -11.96
CA VAL A 87 5.80 -5.21 -10.69
C VAL A 87 6.11 -6.51 -9.93
N PRO A 88 6.55 -6.44 -8.67
CA PRO A 88 6.75 -7.64 -7.85
C PRO A 88 5.41 -8.28 -7.49
N PRO A 89 5.36 -9.62 -7.30
CA PRO A 89 4.12 -10.30 -6.93
C PRO A 89 3.60 -9.81 -5.58
N LEU A 90 2.30 -9.55 -5.51
CA LEU A 90 1.59 -9.23 -4.29
C LEU A 90 1.08 -10.51 -3.61
N ARG A 91 1.00 -10.45 -2.28
CA ARG A 91 0.49 -11.55 -1.46
C ARG A 91 -0.49 -11.02 -0.45
N HIS A 92 -1.63 -11.69 -0.35
CA HIS A 92 -2.59 -11.54 0.75
C HIS A 92 -2.44 -12.69 1.74
N PHE A 93 -2.27 -12.39 3.04
CA PHE A 93 -2.22 -13.38 4.10
C PHE A 93 -2.61 -12.79 5.45
N ARG A 94 -2.71 -13.65 6.46
CA ARG A 94 -2.91 -13.25 7.86
C ARG A 94 -1.65 -13.48 8.67
N ASP A 95 -1.13 -12.44 9.30
CA ASP A 95 0.11 -12.53 10.08
C ASP A 95 -0.12 -13.11 11.50
N ASP A 96 0.97 -13.27 12.27
CA ASP A 96 0.93 -13.78 13.64
C ASP A 96 0.17 -12.86 14.61
N LEU A 97 0.07 -11.56 14.29
CA LEU A 97 -0.72 -10.57 15.04
C LEU A 97 -2.18 -10.55 14.61
N ARG A 98 -2.58 -11.47 13.73
CA ARG A 98 -3.92 -11.65 13.17
C ARG A 98 -4.40 -10.50 12.31
N GLN A 99 -3.48 -9.72 11.76
CA GLN A 99 -3.74 -8.67 10.77
C GLN A 99 -3.86 -9.30 9.38
N TYR A 100 -4.76 -8.77 8.57
CA TYR A 100 -4.82 -9.00 7.13
C TYR A 100 -3.77 -8.12 6.47
N VAL A 101 -2.96 -8.74 5.61
CA VAL A 101 -1.75 -8.13 5.05
C VAL A 101 -1.71 -8.34 3.55
N PHE A 102 -1.69 -7.24 2.80
CA PHE A 102 -1.40 -7.23 1.38
C PHE A 102 0.00 -6.66 1.19
N SER A 103 0.94 -7.40 0.61
CA SER A 103 2.34 -6.96 0.56
C SER A 103 3.12 -7.46 -0.64
N CYS A 104 4.18 -6.72 -0.98
CA CYS A 104 5.19 -7.12 -1.94
C CYS A 104 6.60 -6.68 -1.49
N GLU A 105 7.62 -7.36 -2.00
CA GLU A 105 9.02 -6.98 -1.83
C GLU A 105 9.44 -6.15 -3.05
N TRP A 106 9.55 -4.84 -2.88
CA TRP A 106 9.99 -3.95 -3.94
C TRP A 106 11.47 -4.13 -4.21
N PRO A 107 11.88 -4.43 -5.46
CA PRO A 107 13.22 -4.87 -5.80
C PRO A 107 14.22 -3.71 -5.92
N SER A 108 14.04 -2.65 -5.13
CA SER A 108 14.90 -1.46 -5.15
C SER A 108 15.04 -0.85 -3.77
N LYS A 109 16.21 -0.24 -3.54
CA LYS A 109 16.52 0.58 -2.36
C LYS A 109 16.48 2.07 -2.68
N THR A 110 16.23 2.44 -3.94
CA THR A 110 16.20 3.83 -4.38
C THR A 110 15.01 4.55 -3.72
N PRO A 111 15.23 5.59 -2.90
CA PRO A 111 14.15 6.21 -2.16
C PRO A 111 13.00 6.72 -3.02
N ASN A 112 13.29 7.33 -4.17
CA ASN A 112 12.28 7.84 -5.08
C ASN A 112 11.38 6.73 -5.63
N GLU A 113 11.95 5.58 -6.00
CA GLU A 113 11.16 4.44 -6.51
C GLU A 113 10.27 3.84 -5.42
N ILE A 114 10.77 3.74 -4.18
CA ILE A 114 9.97 3.26 -3.06
C ILE A 114 8.83 4.24 -2.74
N THR A 115 9.09 5.55 -2.83
CA THR A 115 8.06 6.58 -2.64
C THR A 115 7.00 6.55 -3.75
N LEU A 116 7.39 6.31 -5.00
CA LEU A 116 6.43 6.11 -6.10
C LEU A 116 5.59 4.85 -5.88
N ALA A 117 6.24 3.73 -5.51
CA ALA A 117 5.56 2.48 -5.20
C ALA A 117 4.54 2.61 -4.05
N LEU A 118 4.88 3.36 -2.99
CA LEU A 118 3.92 3.63 -1.92
C LEU A 118 2.73 4.46 -2.42
N GLN A 119 2.96 5.50 -3.23
CA GLN A 119 1.88 6.33 -3.76
C GLN A 119 0.93 5.53 -4.65
N ALA A 120 1.47 4.71 -5.55
CA ALA A 120 0.66 3.82 -6.39
C ALA A 120 -0.10 2.78 -5.55
N MET A 121 0.51 2.21 -4.51
CA MET A 121 -0.18 1.27 -3.63
C MET A 121 -1.32 1.94 -2.86
N VAL A 122 -1.14 3.19 -2.42
CA VAL A 122 -2.20 3.97 -1.77
C VAL A 122 -3.33 4.25 -2.75
N ALA A 123 -3.02 4.71 -3.96
CA ALA A 123 -4.02 5.01 -4.99
C ALA A 123 -4.82 3.75 -5.36
N MET A 124 -4.15 2.65 -5.71
CA MET A 124 -4.78 1.36 -6.03
C MET A 124 -5.74 0.91 -4.94
N PHE A 125 -5.28 0.86 -3.67
CA PHE A 125 -6.15 0.40 -2.59
C PHE A 125 -7.28 1.37 -2.29
N THR A 126 -7.13 2.67 -2.57
CA THR A 126 -8.20 3.65 -2.35
C THR A 126 -9.43 3.34 -3.21
N GLU A 127 -9.22 2.81 -4.41
CA GLU A 127 -10.28 2.44 -5.35
C GLU A 127 -10.88 1.04 -5.09
N LEU A 128 -10.37 0.29 -4.11
CA LEU A 128 -10.79 -1.09 -3.82
C LEU A 128 -11.59 -1.20 -2.53
N GLY A 129 -12.77 -1.82 -2.62
CA GLY A 129 -13.65 -2.04 -1.47
C GLY A 129 -13.95 -0.73 -0.73
N ASP A 130 -13.94 -0.77 0.61
CA ASP A 130 -14.31 0.39 1.43
C ASP A 130 -13.11 1.28 1.83
N MET A 131 -11.94 1.09 1.20
CA MET A 131 -10.71 1.82 1.56
C MET A 131 -10.76 3.31 1.27
N GLY A 132 -11.50 3.73 0.23
CA GLY A 132 -11.78 5.14 -0.08
C GLY A 132 -12.69 5.83 0.94
N GLY A 133 -13.23 5.08 1.92
CA GLY A 133 -14.30 5.51 2.80
C GLY A 133 -15.66 5.39 2.12
N GLU A 134 -16.73 5.36 2.91
CA GLU A 134 -18.09 5.47 2.37
C GLU A 134 -18.22 6.84 1.67
N ASP A 135 -18.34 6.84 0.35
CA ASP A 135 -18.97 7.97 -0.34
C ASP A 135 -20.41 8.01 0.20
N GLU A 136 -20.75 9.06 0.97
CA GLU A 136 -22.16 9.33 1.28
C GLU A 136 -22.86 9.63 -0.06
N GLU A 137 -23.29 8.59 -0.77
CA GLU A 137 -24.25 8.71 -1.86
C GLU A 137 -25.57 9.23 -1.26
N ASP A 138 -25.74 10.56 -1.27
CA ASP A 138 -27.00 11.28 -0.96
C ASP A 138 -28.15 10.89 -1.92
#